data_AF-A0A2V9LHF5-F1
#
_entry.id   AF-A0A2V9LHF5-F1
#
_cell.length_a   1.000
_cell.length_b   1.000
_cell.length_c   1.000
_cell.angle_alpha   90.00
_cell.angle_beta   90.00
_cell.angle_gamma   90.00
#
_symmetry.space_group_name_H-M   'P 1'
#
loop_
_entity.id
_entity.type
_entity.pdbx_description
1 polymer ?
#
loop_
_entity_poly.entity_id
_entity_poly.type
_entity_poly.pdbx_seq_one_letter_code
_entity_poly.pdbx_strand_id
1 'polypeptide(L)'
;MFASLAGFVESVADEKLRTLLQSILDDEAAARAFRAAPGGTKLHHCCRGGLLQHTLSLCELVEKVVEHYPRLNRDWLIAGTLLHDIGKIEEMTASRRLGYTTRGQLVGHVALGLEILERHVAQVPDFSVETKSVLQHLIVSHHGELEHGALREPVFPEAIVLHALDELDARLDQAYRVIEQTPKDEEWSAYVPTLRRQLYCGRNGNRADAKQQQPRLTFAWSRSRPARRSVPRAGGRPAILINNVHMNIRTSGNVAR
;
A
#
# COMPACT_ATOMS: atom_id res chain seq x y z
N MET A 1 -12.61 -6.70 -8.44
CA MET A 1 -11.58 -6.61 -7.39
C MET A 1 -10.24 -7.14 -7.87
N PHE A 2 -10.01 -8.45 -7.99
CA PHE A 2 -8.66 -8.95 -8.35
C PHE A 2 -8.16 -8.45 -9.72
N ALA A 3 -9.03 -8.45 -10.75
CA ALA A 3 -8.68 -7.86 -12.05
C ALA A 3 -8.41 -6.34 -11.97
N SER A 4 -9.08 -5.63 -11.06
CA SER A 4 -8.85 -4.20 -10.82
C SER A 4 -7.47 -3.97 -10.19
N LEU A 5 -7.10 -4.79 -9.19
CA LEU A 5 -5.75 -4.78 -8.61
C LEU A 5 -4.67 -5.09 -9.65
N ALA A 6 -4.91 -6.09 -10.50
CA ALA A 6 -4.01 -6.40 -11.62
C ALA A 6 -3.86 -5.20 -12.57
N GLY A 7 -4.94 -4.46 -12.84
CA GLY A 7 -4.89 -3.21 -13.62
C GLY A 7 -4.02 -2.12 -12.99
N PHE A 8 -4.04 -1.97 -11.65
CA PHE A 8 -3.12 -1.06 -10.96
C PHE A 8 -1.67 -1.52 -11.13
N VAL A 9 -1.40 -2.82 -10.97
CA VAL A 9 -0.06 -3.39 -11.18
C VAL A 9 0.41 -3.19 -12.62
N GLU A 10 -0.44 -3.41 -13.62
CA GLU A 10 -0.12 -3.17 -15.04
C GLU A 10 0.22 -1.69 -15.33
N SER A 11 -0.36 -0.77 -14.56
CA SER A 11 -0.14 0.67 -14.71
C SER A 11 1.17 1.19 -14.09
N VAL A 12 1.91 0.35 -13.36
CA VAL A 12 3.23 0.70 -12.81
C VAL A 12 4.20 0.95 -13.96
N ALA A 13 4.91 2.09 -13.91
CA ALA A 13 5.79 2.53 -14.98
C ALA A 13 7.17 1.86 -14.91
N ASP A 14 7.72 1.67 -13.71
CA ASP A 14 8.95 0.90 -13.50
C ASP A 14 8.74 -0.57 -13.91
N GLU A 15 9.45 -1.00 -14.95
CA GLU A 15 9.28 -2.33 -15.54
C GLU A 15 9.69 -3.46 -14.60
N LYS A 16 10.74 -3.28 -13.80
CA LYS A 16 11.22 -4.31 -12.87
C LYS A 16 10.28 -4.42 -11.68
N LEU A 17 9.82 -3.29 -11.16
CA LEU A 17 8.83 -3.26 -10.10
C LEU A 17 7.50 -3.87 -10.55
N ARG A 18 7.04 -3.53 -11.75
CA ARG A 18 5.85 -4.15 -12.34
C ARG A 18 6.02 -5.66 -12.49
N THR A 19 7.16 -6.12 -13.00
CA THR A 19 7.46 -7.55 -13.16
C THR A 19 7.45 -8.28 -11.81
N LEU A 20 8.03 -7.68 -10.77
CA LEU A 20 7.99 -8.20 -9.41
C LEU A 20 6.55 -8.37 -8.92
N LEU A 21 5.74 -7.31 -8.98
CA LEU A 21 4.35 -7.36 -8.51
C LEU A 21 3.50 -8.35 -9.32
N GLN A 22 3.72 -8.44 -10.63
CA GLN A 22 3.04 -9.41 -11.51
C GLN A 22 3.38 -10.85 -11.11
N SER A 23 4.66 -11.14 -10.83
CA SER A 23 5.06 -12.48 -10.38
C SER A 23 4.32 -12.95 -9.12
N ILE A 24 3.94 -12.03 -8.23
CA ILE A 24 3.17 -12.34 -7.02
C ILE A 24 1.72 -12.64 -7.39
N LEU A 25 1.13 -11.86 -8.30
CA LEU A 25 -0.26 -12.05 -8.74
C LEU A 25 -0.43 -13.27 -9.67
N ASP A 26 0.62 -13.68 -10.37
CA ASP A 26 0.64 -14.82 -11.28
C ASP A 26 0.96 -16.15 -10.56
N ASP A 27 1.56 -16.10 -9.36
CA ASP A 27 1.66 -17.27 -8.49
C ASP A 27 0.25 -17.70 -8.06
N GLU A 28 -0.21 -18.84 -8.56
CA GLU A 28 -1.56 -19.31 -8.30
C GLU A 28 -1.86 -19.52 -6.81
N ALA A 29 -0.88 -19.96 -6.01
CA ALA A 29 -1.08 -20.16 -4.59
C ALA A 29 -1.23 -18.81 -3.88
N ALA A 30 -0.36 -17.85 -4.19
CA ALA A 30 -0.45 -16.49 -3.67
C ALA A 30 -1.76 -15.81 -4.09
N ALA A 31 -2.12 -15.87 -5.37
CA ALA A 31 -3.35 -15.29 -5.90
C ALA A 31 -4.61 -15.88 -5.26
N ARG A 32 -4.67 -17.22 -5.08
CA ARG A 32 -5.78 -17.87 -4.38
C ARG A 32 -5.87 -17.42 -2.92
N ALA A 33 -4.73 -17.35 -2.23
CA ALA A 33 -4.68 -16.93 -0.85
C ALA A 33 -5.05 -15.45 -0.68
N PHE A 34 -4.55 -14.56 -1.54
CA PHE A 34 -4.86 -13.13 -1.55
C PHE A 34 -6.35 -12.85 -1.72
N ARG A 35 -7.03 -13.61 -2.60
CA ARG A 35 -8.50 -13.53 -2.81
C ARG A 35 -9.31 -14.03 -1.62
N ALA A 36 -8.71 -14.80 -0.72
CA ALA A 36 -9.40 -15.45 0.39
C ALA A 36 -9.04 -14.85 1.76
N ALA A 37 -7.83 -14.33 1.92
CA ALA A 37 -7.30 -13.81 3.18
C ALA A 37 -8.17 -12.63 3.68
N PRO A 38 -8.46 -12.60 4.98
CA PRO A 38 -9.10 -11.43 5.58
C PRO A 38 -8.07 -10.30 5.76
N GLY A 39 -8.54 -9.06 5.84
CA GLY A 39 -7.67 -7.90 6.10
C GLY A 39 -7.23 -7.83 7.56
N GLY A 40 -7.97 -8.46 8.47
CA GLY A 40 -7.58 -8.64 9.87
C GLY A 40 -8.51 -9.61 10.58
N THR A 41 -8.16 -10.03 11.81
CA THR A 41 -9.02 -10.97 12.56
C THR A 41 -10.13 -10.30 13.35
N LYS A 42 -9.99 -9.03 13.74
CA LYS A 42 -10.96 -8.35 14.64
C LYS A 42 -11.21 -6.86 14.37
N LEU A 43 -10.39 -6.20 13.54
CA LEU A 43 -10.38 -4.73 13.44
C LEU A 43 -11.08 -4.24 12.17
N HIS A 44 -10.46 -4.45 11.01
CA HIS A 44 -10.94 -3.97 9.71
C HIS A 44 -10.93 -5.11 8.68
N HIS A 45 -11.87 -5.07 7.75
CA HIS A 45 -11.98 -6.03 6.64
C HIS A 45 -11.91 -7.50 7.11
N CYS A 46 -12.53 -7.82 8.25
CA CYS A 46 -12.47 -9.14 8.88
C CYS A 46 -13.42 -10.16 8.22
N CYS A 47 -13.43 -10.20 6.90
CA CYS A 47 -14.22 -11.07 6.06
C CYS A 47 -13.32 -11.77 5.04
N ARG A 48 -13.78 -12.89 4.49
CA ARG A 48 -13.06 -13.59 3.43
C ARG A 48 -12.87 -12.65 2.23
N GLY A 49 -11.63 -12.48 1.77
CA GLY A 49 -11.27 -11.53 0.70
C GLY A 49 -11.10 -10.08 1.16
N GLY A 50 -11.14 -9.83 2.46
CA GLY A 50 -10.95 -8.50 3.03
C GLY A 50 -9.56 -7.90 2.77
N LEU A 51 -8.51 -8.72 2.65
CA LEU A 51 -7.18 -8.23 2.28
C LEU A 51 -7.22 -7.59 0.88
N LEU A 52 -7.84 -8.28 -0.08
CA LEU A 52 -7.99 -7.77 -1.44
C LEU A 52 -8.85 -6.50 -1.50
N GLN A 53 -9.91 -6.43 -0.69
CA GLN A 53 -10.75 -5.23 -0.60
C GLN A 53 -9.96 -4.04 -0.05
N HIS A 54 -9.23 -4.25 1.04
CA HIS A 54 -8.38 -3.25 1.67
C HIS A 54 -7.28 -2.75 0.71
N THR A 55 -6.50 -3.66 0.12
CA THR A 55 -5.45 -3.30 -0.84
C THR A 55 -6.01 -2.51 -2.02
N LEU A 56 -7.19 -2.88 -2.54
CA LEU A 56 -7.81 -2.13 -3.64
C LEU A 56 -8.24 -0.72 -3.21
N SER A 57 -8.83 -0.59 -2.02
CA SER A 57 -9.18 0.72 -1.43
C SER A 57 -7.94 1.61 -1.31
N LEU A 58 -6.83 1.06 -0.81
CA LEU A 58 -5.58 1.80 -0.71
C LEU A 58 -5.03 2.23 -2.08
N CYS A 59 -5.08 1.37 -3.10
CA CYS A 59 -4.67 1.77 -4.46
C CYS A 59 -5.50 2.95 -4.98
N GLU A 60 -6.80 2.95 -4.74
CA GLU A 60 -7.70 4.04 -5.14
C GLU A 60 -7.41 5.34 -4.36
N LEU A 61 -7.15 5.24 -3.06
CA LEU A 61 -6.74 6.37 -2.23
C LEU A 61 -5.38 6.94 -2.67
N VAL A 62 -4.42 6.07 -3.02
CA VAL A 62 -3.11 6.47 -3.54
C VAL A 62 -3.27 7.36 -4.77
N GLU A 63 -4.15 7.02 -5.73
CA GLU A 63 -4.38 7.88 -6.91
C GLU A 63 -4.82 9.30 -6.52
N LYS A 64 -5.67 9.42 -5.49
CA LYS A 64 -6.13 10.73 -5.01
C LYS A 64 -5.03 11.51 -4.30
N VAL A 65 -4.21 10.82 -3.52
CA VAL A 65 -3.11 11.44 -2.80
C VAL A 65 -2.02 11.89 -3.75
N VAL A 66 -1.64 11.10 -4.77
CA VAL A 66 -0.60 11.48 -5.74
C VAL A 66 -1.07 12.59 -6.68
N GLU A 67 -2.37 12.69 -6.97
CA GLU A 67 -2.96 13.82 -7.70
C GLU A 67 -2.73 15.14 -6.95
N HIS A 68 -2.89 15.12 -5.62
CA HIS A 68 -2.68 16.29 -4.76
C HIS A 68 -1.20 16.54 -4.43
N TYR A 69 -0.42 15.48 -4.21
CA TYR A 69 1.00 15.53 -3.88
C TYR A 69 1.85 14.89 -5.00
N PRO A 70 2.06 15.60 -6.13
CA PRO A 70 2.71 15.05 -7.33
C PRO A 70 4.21 14.75 -7.16
N ARG A 71 4.79 15.09 -6.01
CA ARG A 71 6.17 14.75 -5.64
C ARG A 71 6.30 13.31 -5.15
N LEU A 72 5.20 12.66 -4.79
CA LEU A 72 5.20 11.28 -4.34
C LEU A 72 5.45 10.33 -5.50
N ASN A 73 6.26 9.31 -5.24
CA ASN A 73 6.47 8.21 -6.17
C ASN A 73 5.24 7.27 -6.15
N ARG A 74 4.37 7.45 -7.14
CA ARG A 74 3.17 6.62 -7.32
C ARG A 74 3.48 5.12 -7.41
N ASP A 75 4.53 4.74 -8.14
CA ASP A 75 4.86 3.33 -8.34
C ASP A 75 5.28 2.66 -7.02
N TRP A 76 6.02 3.36 -6.17
CA TRP A 76 6.38 2.87 -4.83
C TRP A 76 5.16 2.76 -3.93
N LEU A 77 4.20 3.69 -4.01
CA LEU A 77 2.95 3.60 -3.25
C LEU A 77 2.11 2.40 -3.70
N ILE A 78 1.90 2.20 -5.01
CA ILE A 78 1.16 1.03 -5.52
C ILE A 78 1.85 -0.29 -5.16
N ALA A 79 3.18 -0.33 -5.19
CA ALA A 79 3.91 -1.51 -4.72
C ALA A 79 3.73 -1.71 -3.20
N GLY A 80 3.85 -0.64 -2.42
CA GLY A 80 3.67 -0.66 -0.97
C GLY A 80 2.28 -1.11 -0.55
N THR A 81 1.22 -0.65 -1.22
CA THR A 81 -0.16 -1.07 -0.92
C THR A 81 -0.37 -2.56 -1.15
N LEU A 82 0.22 -3.13 -2.22
CA LEU A 82 0.16 -4.57 -2.48
C LEU A 82 0.99 -5.38 -1.46
N LEU A 83 2.15 -4.85 -1.06
CA LEU A 83 3.16 -5.60 -0.31
C LEU A 83 3.06 -5.49 1.21
N HIS A 84 2.60 -4.38 1.77
CA HIS A 84 2.73 -4.11 3.22
C HIS A 84 2.14 -5.23 4.10
N ASP A 85 1.01 -5.78 3.67
CA ASP A 85 0.28 -6.84 4.35
C ASP A 85 0.33 -8.20 3.62
N ILE A 86 1.20 -8.37 2.63
CA ILE A 86 1.24 -9.58 1.79
C ILE A 86 1.45 -10.86 2.62
N GLY A 87 2.15 -10.76 3.75
CA GLY A 87 2.35 -11.88 4.67
C GLY A 87 1.05 -12.47 5.24
N LYS A 88 -0.07 -11.74 5.20
CA LYS A 88 -1.39 -12.25 5.63
C LYS A 88 -1.84 -13.45 4.82
N ILE A 89 -1.34 -13.64 3.59
CA ILE A 89 -1.66 -14.81 2.76
C ILE A 89 -1.07 -16.12 3.32
N GLU A 90 0.00 -16.05 4.11
CA GLU A 90 0.63 -17.20 4.78
C GLU A 90 0.33 -17.21 6.30
N GLU A 91 0.08 -16.04 6.90
CA GLU A 91 -0.26 -15.91 8.31
C GLU A 91 -1.66 -16.46 8.61
N MET A 92 -2.62 -16.24 7.70
CA MET A 92 -4.03 -16.45 7.98
C MET A 92 -4.59 -17.66 7.23
N THR A 93 -5.57 -18.33 7.85
CA THR A 93 -6.32 -19.42 7.22
C THR A 93 -7.80 -19.08 7.12
N ALA A 94 -8.39 -19.42 5.96
CA ALA A 94 -9.79 -19.19 5.64
C ALA A 94 -10.49 -20.47 5.12
N SER A 95 -10.01 -21.65 5.52
CA SER A 95 -10.49 -22.95 5.03
C SER A 95 -11.83 -23.38 5.62
N ARG A 96 -12.07 -23.18 6.92
CA ARG A 96 -13.36 -23.45 7.60
C ARG A 96 -13.79 -22.36 8.56
N ARG A 97 -12.85 -21.71 9.24
CA ARG A 97 -13.04 -20.52 10.08
C ARG A 97 -11.86 -19.60 9.85
N LEU A 98 -12.08 -18.29 10.01
CA LEU A 98 -10.98 -17.34 10.03
C LEU A 98 -10.10 -17.64 11.26
N GLY A 99 -8.80 -17.72 11.03
CA GLY A 99 -7.83 -18.01 12.09
C GLY A 99 -6.41 -17.82 11.59
N TYR A 100 -5.45 -18.21 12.42
CA TYR A 100 -4.03 -18.13 12.11
C TYR A 100 -3.48 -19.52 11.77
N THR A 101 -2.48 -19.57 10.89
CA THR A 101 -1.62 -20.76 10.73
C THR A 101 -0.64 -20.82 11.90
N THR A 102 -0.09 -22.00 12.22
CA THR A 102 0.95 -22.12 13.26
C THR A 102 2.14 -21.21 12.97
N ARG A 103 2.58 -21.15 11.71
CA ARG A 103 3.66 -20.27 11.28
C ARG A 103 3.27 -18.80 11.39
N GLY A 104 2.04 -18.45 11.05
CA GLY A 104 1.49 -17.11 11.25
C GLY A 104 1.55 -16.66 12.72
N GLN A 105 1.16 -17.52 13.66
CA GLN A 105 1.24 -17.19 15.09
C GLN A 105 2.67 -17.07 15.62
N LEU A 106 3.61 -17.83 15.07
CA LEU A 106 5.01 -17.82 15.51
C LEU A 106 5.83 -16.69 14.88
N VAL A 107 5.54 -16.33 13.63
CA VAL A 107 6.39 -15.45 12.81
C VAL A 107 5.74 -14.08 12.56
N GLY A 108 4.42 -14.04 12.34
CA GLY A 108 3.68 -12.82 12.02
C GLY A 108 3.83 -12.36 10.57
N HIS A 109 2.85 -11.59 10.09
CA HIS A 109 2.75 -11.19 8.69
C HIS A 109 3.89 -10.27 8.20
N VAL A 110 4.49 -9.44 9.06
CA VAL A 110 5.58 -8.55 8.64
C VAL A 110 6.79 -9.37 8.17
N ALA A 111 7.23 -10.34 8.97
CA ALA A 111 8.36 -11.21 8.62
C ALA A 111 8.02 -12.12 7.44
N LEU A 112 6.81 -12.70 7.42
CA LEU A 112 6.35 -13.50 6.27
C LEU A 112 6.27 -12.66 4.97
N GLY A 113 5.89 -11.38 5.07
CA GLY A 113 5.85 -10.45 3.96
C GLY A 113 7.25 -10.18 3.38
N LEU A 114 8.25 -10.03 4.24
CA LEU A 114 9.66 -9.94 3.80
C LEU A 114 10.10 -11.22 3.10
N GLU A 115 9.79 -12.40 3.65
CA GLU A 115 10.15 -13.67 3.01
C GLU A 115 9.49 -13.84 1.62
N ILE A 116 8.22 -13.45 1.48
CA ILE A 116 7.53 -13.44 0.18
C ILE A 116 8.25 -12.47 -0.77
N LEU A 117 8.54 -11.24 -0.34
CA LEU A 117 9.26 -10.27 -1.16
C LEU A 117 10.61 -10.84 -1.65
N GLU A 118 11.39 -11.46 -0.77
CA GLU A 118 12.67 -12.09 -1.12
C GLU A 118 12.51 -13.18 -2.18
N ARG A 119 11.51 -14.07 -2.02
CA ARG A 119 11.24 -15.16 -2.97
C ARG A 119 10.94 -14.65 -4.38
N HIS A 120 10.22 -13.53 -4.49
CA HIS A 120 9.85 -12.96 -5.79
C HIS A 120 10.93 -12.05 -6.37
N VAL A 121 11.64 -11.28 -5.54
CA VAL A 121 12.80 -10.49 -6.01
C VAL A 121 13.89 -11.38 -6.61
N ALA A 122 14.13 -12.57 -6.04
CA ALA A 122 15.09 -13.53 -6.57
C ALA A 122 14.78 -14.02 -8.01
N GLN A 123 13.54 -13.84 -8.47
CA GLN A 123 13.10 -14.22 -9.81
C GLN A 123 13.23 -13.08 -10.83
N VAL A 124 13.58 -11.87 -10.40
CA VAL A 124 13.73 -10.69 -11.27
C VAL A 124 15.22 -10.37 -11.45
N PRO A 125 15.81 -10.63 -12.64
CA PRO A 125 17.21 -10.35 -12.89
C PRO A 125 17.58 -8.88 -12.68
N ASP A 126 18.75 -8.66 -12.08
CA ASP A 126 19.33 -7.34 -11.84
C ASP A 126 18.39 -6.39 -11.07
N PHE A 127 17.56 -6.92 -10.14
CA PHE A 127 16.68 -6.07 -9.34
C PHE A 127 17.51 -5.13 -8.46
N SER A 128 17.13 -3.85 -8.43
CA SER A 128 17.88 -2.83 -7.69
C SER A 128 17.86 -3.12 -6.19
N VAL A 129 19.04 -3.16 -5.58
CA VAL A 129 19.19 -3.32 -4.11
C VAL A 129 18.52 -2.15 -3.39
N GLU A 130 18.63 -0.94 -3.94
CA GLU A 130 18.00 0.26 -3.36
C GLU A 130 16.47 0.15 -3.41
N THR A 131 15.90 -0.20 -4.57
CA THR A 131 14.45 -0.38 -4.70
C THR A 131 13.95 -1.48 -3.78
N LYS A 132 14.70 -2.59 -3.67
CA LYS A 132 14.39 -3.65 -2.72
C LYS A 132 14.34 -3.14 -1.28
N SER A 133 15.34 -2.37 -0.84
CA SER A 133 15.37 -1.79 0.50
C SER A 133 14.20 -0.83 0.75
N VAL A 134 13.78 -0.06 -0.25
CA VAL A 134 12.58 0.78 -0.18
C VAL A 134 11.33 -0.08 0.04
N LEU A 135 11.15 -1.17 -0.72
CA LEU A 135 10.00 -2.07 -0.56
C LEU A 135 10.01 -2.77 0.81
N GLN A 136 11.18 -3.23 1.27
CA GLN A 136 11.33 -3.78 2.61
C GLN A 136 10.93 -2.74 3.66
N HIS A 137 11.35 -1.48 3.52
CA HIS A 137 10.98 -0.39 4.44
C HIS A 137 9.47 -0.17 4.47
N LEU A 138 8.80 -0.15 3.32
CA LEU A 138 7.33 -0.02 3.25
C LEU A 138 6.64 -1.16 4.03
N ILE A 139 7.15 -2.39 3.95
CA ILE A 139 6.63 -3.53 4.72
C ILE A 139 6.91 -3.37 6.22
N VAL A 140 8.13 -3.06 6.63
CA VAL A 140 8.48 -3.09 8.06
C VAL A 140 7.98 -1.87 8.85
N SER A 141 7.56 -0.82 8.16
CA SER A 141 7.13 0.44 8.76
C SER A 141 5.64 0.75 8.64
N HIS A 142 4.83 -0.08 7.97
CA HIS A 142 3.42 0.25 7.72
C HIS A 142 2.58 0.42 8.99
N HIS A 143 2.95 -0.22 10.11
CA HIS A 143 2.30 -0.01 11.42
C HIS A 143 2.60 1.35 12.06
N GLY A 144 3.49 2.15 11.45
CA GLY A 144 3.84 3.49 11.93
C GLY A 144 4.83 3.45 13.08
N GLU A 145 4.35 3.66 14.29
CA GLU A 145 5.19 3.77 15.48
C GLU A 145 5.63 2.38 16.00
N LEU A 146 6.77 2.33 16.67
CA LEU A 146 7.29 1.08 17.27
C LEU A 146 6.33 0.50 18.31
N GLU A 147 5.64 1.36 19.06
CA GLU A 147 4.63 0.97 20.06
C GLU A 147 3.40 0.28 19.43
N HIS A 148 3.16 0.51 18.14
CA HIS A 148 2.07 -0.09 17.37
C HIS A 148 2.49 -1.34 16.58
N GLY A 149 3.73 -1.82 16.77
CA GLY A 149 4.21 -3.07 16.17
C GLY A 149 5.03 -2.91 14.90
N ALA A 150 5.42 -1.67 14.52
CA ALA A 150 6.38 -1.46 13.45
C ALA A 150 7.79 -1.91 13.88
N LEU A 151 8.58 -2.47 12.96
CA LEU A 151 10.01 -2.73 13.22
C LEU A 151 10.85 -1.46 13.01
N ARG A 152 10.34 -0.52 12.22
CA ARG A 152 10.95 0.79 11.98
C ARG A 152 9.87 1.82 11.70
N GLU A 153 10.07 3.06 12.12
CA GLU A 153 9.17 4.16 11.78
C GLU A 153 9.23 4.50 10.27
N PRO A 154 8.13 5.00 9.66
CA PRO A 154 8.16 5.54 8.32
C PRO A 154 9.17 6.70 8.17
N VAL A 155 10.21 6.54 7.35
CA VAL A 155 11.30 7.53 7.25
C VAL A 155 11.30 8.36 5.96
N PHE A 156 10.37 8.09 5.04
CA PHE A 156 10.26 8.81 3.77
C PHE A 156 8.79 9.04 3.38
N PRO A 157 8.50 10.03 2.51
CA PRO A 157 7.14 10.52 2.28
C PRO A 157 6.13 9.43 1.90
N GLU A 158 6.50 8.50 1.01
CA GLU A 158 5.62 7.43 0.57
C GLU A 158 5.33 6.43 1.71
N ALA A 159 6.29 6.14 2.58
CA ALA A 159 6.06 5.30 3.76
C ALA A 159 5.12 5.99 4.77
N ILE A 160 5.29 7.29 4.99
CA ILE A 160 4.42 8.08 5.87
C ILE A 160 2.99 8.09 5.34
N VAL A 161 2.84 8.32 4.03
CA VAL A 161 1.54 8.30 3.35
C VAL A 161 0.90 6.92 3.39
N LEU A 162 1.66 5.85 3.11
CA LEU A 162 1.15 4.48 3.13
C LEU A 162 0.59 4.13 4.51
N HIS A 163 1.36 4.40 5.57
CA HIS A 163 0.89 4.21 6.94
C HIS A 163 -0.38 5.00 7.24
N ALA A 164 -0.43 6.28 6.88
CA ALA A 164 -1.59 7.13 7.12
C ALA A 164 -2.84 6.66 6.36
N LEU A 165 -2.67 6.17 5.13
CA LEU A 165 -3.76 5.63 4.32
C LEU A 165 -4.27 4.29 4.86
N ASP A 166 -3.36 3.40 5.27
CA ASP A 166 -3.69 2.13 5.93
C ASP A 166 -4.50 2.38 7.21
N GLU A 167 -4.00 3.25 8.09
CA GLU A 167 -4.68 3.60 9.34
C GLU A 167 -6.06 4.25 9.09
N LEU A 168 -6.15 5.12 8.08
CA LEU A 168 -7.42 5.78 7.70
C LEU A 168 -8.45 4.76 7.22
N ASP A 169 -8.08 3.88 6.28
CA ASP A 169 -8.98 2.87 5.73
C ASP A 169 -9.46 1.91 6.83
N ALA A 170 -8.53 1.45 7.67
CA ALA A 170 -8.82 0.59 8.81
C ALA A 170 -9.80 1.23 9.81
N ARG A 171 -9.57 2.49 10.18
CA ARG A 171 -10.42 3.21 11.14
C ARG A 171 -11.80 3.50 10.58
N LEU A 172 -11.90 3.85 9.30
CA LEU A 172 -13.18 4.13 8.65
C LEU A 172 -14.01 2.86 8.47
N ASP A 173 -13.41 1.75 8.02
CA ASP A 173 -14.10 0.45 7.94
C ASP A 173 -14.66 0.05 9.31
N GLN A 174 -13.83 0.14 10.36
CA GLN A 174 -14.28 -0.16 11.72
C GLN A 174 -15.41 0.77 12.17
N ALA A 175 -15.27 2.08 11.94
CA ALA A 175 -16.27 3.06 12.37
C ALA A 175 -17.62 2.84 11.68
N TYR A 176 -17.62 2.63 10.35
CA TYR A 176 -18.86 2.38 9.61
C TYR A 176 -19.54 1.10 10.06
N ARG A 177 -18.79 0.02 10.28
CA ARG A 177 -19.35 -1.24 10.78
C ARG A 177 -19.96 -1.10 12.17
N VAL A 178 -19.33 -0.36 13.07
CA VAL A 178 -19.90 -0.09 14.41
C VAL A 178 -21.19 0.71 14.29
N ILE A 179 -21.22 1.75 13.45
CA ILE A 179 -22.42 2.57 13.23
C ILE A 179 -23.55 1.71 12.65
N GLU A 180 -23.28 0.86 11.67
CA GLU A 180 -24.28 -0.03 11.04
C GLU A 180 -24.84 -1.09 11.99
N GLN A 181 -24.05 -1.52 12.98
CA GLN A 181 -24.46 -2.51 13.99
C GLN A 181 -25.16 -1.90 15.19
N THR A 182 -25.06 -0.58 15.38
CA THR A 182 -25.73 0.13 16.48
C THR A 182 -27.25 0.18 16.21
N PRO A 183 -28.11 -0.13 17.19
CA PRO A 183 -29.57 -0.04 17.02
C PRO A 183 -30.00 1.34 16.50
N LYS A 184 -30.97 1.36 15.57
CA LYS A 184 -31.37 2.61 14.87
C LYS A 184 -31.99 3.67 15.77
N ASP A 185 -32.51 3.25 16.92
CA ASP A 185 -33.05 4.11 17.98
C ASP A 185 -31.96 4.72 18.88
N GLU A 186 -30.71 4.25 18.78
CA GLU A 186 -29.56 4.82 19.49
C GLU A 186 -28.83 5.87 18.65
N GLU A 187 -28.55 7.03 19.25
CA GLU A 187 -27.81 8.12 18.58
C GLU A 187 -26.29 7.94 18.66
N TRP A 188 -25.82 7.12 19.60
CA TRP A 188 -24.42 6.90 19.93
C TRP A 188 -24.14 5.42 20.05
N SER A 189 -23.00 4.96 19.52
CA SER A 189 -22.54 3.60 19.73
C SER A 189 -22.08 3.38 21.18
N ALA A 190 -21.96 2.11 21.59
CA ALA A 190 -21.10 1.75 22.71
C ALA A 190 -19.65 2.26 22.49
N TYR A 191 -18.90 2.42 23.58
CA TYR A 191 -17.50 2.82 23.50
C TYR A 191 -16.67 1.80 22.72
N VAL A 192 -15.90 2.27 21.73
CA VAL A 192 -15.04 1.43 20.88
C VAL A 192 -13.60 1.57 21.38
N PRO A 193 -13.02 0.57 22.10
CA PRO A 193 -11.70 0.71 22.70
C PRO A 193 -10.57 0.98 21.70
N THR A 194 -10.67 0.39 20.51
CA THR A 194 -9.67 0.50 19.45
C THR A 194 -9.67 1.88 18.78
N LEU A 195 -10.82 2.58 18.78
CA LEU A 195 -10.94 3.97 18.34
C LEU A 195 -10.84 4.97 19.49
N ARG A 196 -10.88 4.50 20.74
CA ARG A 196 -10.88 5.28 21.99
C ARG A 196 -11.99 6.33 22.06
N ARG A 197 -13.17 6.01 21.53
CA ARG A 197 -14.32 6.93 21.47
C ARG A 197 -15.65 6.18 21.30
N GLN A 198 -16.75 6.85 21.62
CA GLN A 198 -18.06 6.51 21.08
C GLN A 198 -18.23 7.15 19.70
N LEU A 199 -19.07 6.55 18.85
CA LEU A 199 -19.35 7.06 17.52
C LEU A 199 -20.77 7.62 17.47
N TYR A 200 -20.90 8.81 16.90
CA TYR A 200 -22.20 9.39 16.61
C TYR A 200 -22.81 8.69 15.39
N CYS A 201 -23.96 8.05 15.57
CA CYS A 201 -24.63 7.26 14.54
C CYS A 201 -25.61 8.10 13.70
N GLY A 202 -26.01 9.27 14.22
CA GLY A 202 -27.03 10.12 13.62
C GLY A 202 -28.46 9.67 13.95
N ARG A 203 -29.40 10.60 14.11
CA ARG A 203 -30.83 10.27 14.27
C ARG A 203 -31.40 9.71 12.97
N ASN A 204 -32.07 8.55 13.07
CA ASN A 204 -32.98 7.94 12.08
C ASN A 204 -33.10 8.68 10.72
N GLY A 205 -32.40 8.17 9.70
CA GLY A 205 -32.70 8.43 8.28
C GLY A 205 -31.57 9.03 7.44
N ASN A 206 -30.81 10.00 7.95
CA ASN A 206 -30.05 10.86 7.00
C ASN A 206 -28.69 10.32 6.53
N ARG A 207 -28.10 9.31 7.21
CA ARG A 207 -26.88 8.62 6.74
C ARG A 207 -27.14 7.27 6.06
N ALA A 208 -28.24 6.60 6.39
CA ALA A 208 -28.61 5.31 5.80
C ALA A 208 -29.23 5.47 4.39
N ASP A 209 -29.92 6.60 4.13
CA ASP A 209 -30.53 6.91 2.82
C ASP A 209 -29.59 7.63 1.85
N ALA A 210 -28.43 8.08 2.32
CA ALA A 210 -27.28 8.27 1.46
C ALA A 210 -26.86 6.87 1.01
N LYS A 211 -27.59 6.32 0.03
CA LYS A 211 -27.37 5.01 -0.55
C LYS A 211 -25.88 4.74 -0.55
N GLN A 212 -25.49 3.61 0.03
CA GLN A 212 -24.28 2.89 -0.36
C GLN A 212 -24.39 2.59 -1.87
N GLN A 213 -24.30 3.61 -2.71
CA GLN A 213 -23.35 3.55 -3.79
C GLN A 213 -22.01 3.51 -3.05
N GLN A 214 -21.60 2.30 -2.60
CA GLN A 214 -20.22 1.94 -2.89
C GLN A 214 -20.07 2.37 -4.34
N PRO A 215 -19.25 3.39 -4.64
CA PRO A 215 -19.11 3.76 -6.02
C PRO A 215 -18.74 2.44 -6.69
N ARG A 216 -19.58 1.98 -7.63
CA ARG A 216 -19.08 1.03 -8.61
C ARG A 216 -18.01 1.85 -9.32
N LEU A 217 -16.81 1.86 -8.76
CA LEU A 217 -15.63 2.42 -9.36
C LEU A 217 -15.31 1.44 -10.49
N THR A 218 -16.14 1.48 -11.53
CA THR A 218 -15.75 1.06 -12.85
C THR A 218 -14.78 2.13 -13.31
N PHE A 219 -13.57 2.09 -12.78
CA PHE A 219 -12.45 2.75 -13.44
C PHE A 219 -12.21 1.94 -14.71
N ALA A 220 -12.87 2.35 -15.79
CA ALA A 220 -12.49 1.91 -17.11
C ALA A 220 -11.08 2.46 -17.33
N TRP A 221 -10.08 1.59 -17.17
CA TRP A 221 -8.70 1.94 -17.49
C TRP A 221 -8.66 2.23 -19.00
N SER A 222 -8.79 3.49 -19.37
CA SER A 222 -8.56 3.92 -20.74
C SER A 222 -7.06 3.80 -20.97
N ARG A 223 -6.66 2.92 -21.89
CA ARG A 223 -5.29 2.80 -22.39
C ARG A 223 -4.85 4.11 -23.07
N SER A 224 -4.58 5.14 -22.31
CA SER A 224 -3.97 6.36 -22.79
C SER A 224 -2.46 6.11 -22.83
N ARG A 225 -1.98 5.52 -23.94
CA ARG A 225 -0.54 5.49 -24.23
C ARG A 225 0.00 6.92 -24.14
N PRO A 226 1.08 7.20 -23.39
CA PRO A 226 1.71 8.51 -23.50
C PRO A 226 2.15 8.69 -24.95
N ALA A 227 1.72 9.81 -25.57
CA ALA A 227 2.07 10.14 -26.93
C ALA A 227 3.60 10.12 -27.06
N ARG A 228 4.11 9.31 -28.00
CA ARG A 228 5.52 9.33 -28.40
C ARG A 228 5.86 10.78 -28.76
N ARG A 229 6.64 11.46 -27.92
CA ARG A 229 7.28 12.72 -28.31
C ARG A 229 8.23 12.38 -29.45
N SER A 230 7.88 12.82 -30.66
CA SER A 230 8.75 12.79 -31.82
C SER A 230 9.97 13.66 -31.57
N VAL A 231 11.15 13.05 -31.48
CA VAL A 231 12.43 13.76 -31.55
C VAL A 231 12.61 14.25 -32.99
N PRO A 232 12.78 15.56 -33.26
CA PRO A 232 13.18 16.01 -34.58
C PRO A 232 14.66 15.67 -34.79
N ARG A 233 14.94 14.99 -35.90
CA ARG A 233 16.30 14.71 -36.37
C ARG A 233 16.72 15.82 -37.33
N ALA A 234 17.84 16.47 -37.04
CA ALA A 234 18.79 17.20 -37.90
C ALA A 234 19.36 18.34 -37.03
N GLY A 235 20.66 18.46 -36.80
CA GLY A 235 21.77 18.42 -37.76
C GLY A 235 22.45 19.79 -37.66
N GLY A 236 23.63 19.84 -37.04
CA GLY A 236 24.43 21.07 -36.92
C GLY A 236 25.23 21.16 -35.61
N ARG A 237 26.54 20.88 -35.69
CA ARG A 237 27.54 21.44 -34.77
C ARG A 237 27.64 22.95 -35.05
N PRO A 238 27.88 23.84 -34.07
CA PRO A 238 29.25 23.98 -33.54
C PRO A 238 29.41 24.44 -32.08
N ALA A 239 30.67 24.40 -31.64
CA ALA A 239 31.35 25.25 -30.67
C ALA A 239 31.06 25.09 -29.15
N ILE A 240 32.04 24.45 -28.52
CA ILE A 240 32.63 24.66 -27.19
C ILE A 240 32.29 26.01 -26.55
N LEU A 241 31.78 25.97 -25.31
CA LEU A 241 32.04 26.98 -24.28
C LEU A 241 32.14 26.28 -22.92
N ILE A 242 33.39 26.17 -22.47
CA ILE A 242 33.77 25.72 -21.13
C ILE A 242 33.48 26.89 -20.19
N ASN A 243 32.58 26.72 -19.23
CA ASN A 243 32.53 27.59 -18.06
C ASN A 243 32.81 26.78 -16.81
N ASN A 244 34.04 26.95 -16.33
CA ASN A 244 34.53 26.51 -15.04
C ASN A 244 33.67 27.12 -13.92
N VAL A 245 33.10 26.27 -13.07
CA VAL A 245 32.76 26.67 -11.70
C VAL A 245 33.60 25.81 -10.77
N HIS A 246 34.64 26.44 -10.22
CA HIS A 246 35.41 25.92 -9.11
C HIS A 246 34.50 25.80 -7.89
N MET A 247 34.31 24.59 -7.38
CA MET A 247 33.87 24.37 -6.00
C MET A 247 35.08 24.03 -5.15
N ASN A 248 35.39 24.94 -4.24
CA ASN A 248 36.55 24.92 -3.35
C ASN A 248 36.25 23.97 -2.18
N ILE A 249 36.85 22.78 -2.18
CA ILE A 249 36.79 21.84 -1.06
C ILE A 249 37.76 22.36 0.01
N ARG A 250 37.23 22.91 1.11
CA ARG A 250 38.02 23.12 2.33
C ARG A 250 37.96 21.86 3.19
N THR A 251 39.03 21.07 3.14
CA THR A 251 39.36 20.10 4.18
C THR A 251 39.98 20.84 5.36
N SER A 252 39.26 20.98 6.46
CA SER A 252 39.85 21.29 7.76
C SER A 252 39.95 19.99 8.55
N GLY A 253 41.11 19.33 8.43
CA GLY A 253 41.58 18.43 9.46
C GLY A 253 41.99 19.25 10.67
N ASN A 254 41.61 18.79 11.86
CA ASN A 254 42.30 19.19 13.08
C ASN A 254 42.50 17.95 13.95
N VAL A 255 43.75 17.51 13.99
CA VAL A 255 44.32 16.58 14.95
C VAL A 255 44.86 17.44 16.09
N ALA A 256 44.37 17.23 17.31
CA ALA A 256 45.15 17.57 18.51
C ALA A 256 44.60 16.83 19.74
N ARG A 257 45.44 15.89 20.21
CA ARG A 257 45.68 15.43 21.59
C ARG A 257 44.55 14.85 22.42
#